data_AF-A0AAJ4A9Z8-F1
#
_entry.id   AF-A0AAJ4A9Z8-F1
#
_cell.length_a   1.000
_cell.length_b   1.000
_cell.length_c   1.000
_cell.angle_alpha   90.00
_cell.angle_beta   90.00
_cell.angle_gamma   90.00
#
_symmetry.space_group_name_H-M   'P 1'
#
loop_
_entity.id
_entity.type
_entity.pdbx_description
1 polymer ?
#
loop_
_entity_poly.entity_id
_entity_poly.type
_entity_poly.pdbx_seq_one_letter_code
_entity_poly.pdbx_strand_id
1 'polypeptide(L)'
;MAIVLDGTVAIQRDQSGDVANVIWFLYGLPASGGAPNNAVFLNESFGKASPQMVSFELDGEEYVVYADWQSSSDVHQGHEIKAFYKTYGYILISCLRDDIASDEGLIRREWITPVKYYEDYVTMVSELAKVG
;
A
#
# COMPACT_ATOMS: atom_id res chain seq x y z
N MET A 1 6.20 5.90 -15.89
CA MET A 1 6.27 7.11 -15.04
C MET A 1 5.38 6.80 -13.85
N ALA A 2 5.84 7.04 -12.63
CA ALA A 2 5.04 6.75 -11.45
C ALA A 2 4.49 8.05 -10.84
N ILE A 3 3.24 8.01 -10.39
CA ILE A 3 2.57 9.10 -9.68
C ILE A 3 2.76 8.86 -8.19
N VAL A 4 3.45 9.80 -7.52
CA VAL A 4 3.62 9.73 -6.07
C VAL A 4 2.38 10.29 -5.39
N LEU A 5 1.81 9.52 -4.47
CA LEU A 5 0.61 9.86 -3.71
C LEU A 5 0.97 10.20 -2.27
N ASP A 6 0.16 11.09 -1.69
CA ASP A 6 0.08 11.29 -0.25
C ASP A 6 -1.04 10.44 0.35
N GLY A 7 -0.91 10.11 1.63
CA GLY A 7 -1.91 9.32 2.33
C GLY A 7 -1.65 9.20 3.82
N THR A 8 -2.47 8.37 4.46
CA THR A 8 -2.32 7.97 5.87
C THR A 8 -2.38 6.47 5.96
N VAL A 9 -1.52 5.90 6.80
CA VAL A 9 -1.56 4.47 7.15
C VAL A 9 -2.27 4.31 8.48
N ALA A 10 -3.25 3.42 8.54
CA ALA A 10 -3.93 3.04 9.76
C ALA A 10 -3.79 1.53 10.00
N ILE A 11 -3.57 1.16 11.26
CA ILE A 11 -3.53 -0.23 11.71
C ILE A 11 -4.88 -0.54 12.37
N GLN A 12 -5.65 -1.43 11.77
CA GLN A 12 -6.85 -1.98 12.39
C GLN A 12 -6.48 -3.25 13.15
N ARG A 13 -6.86 -3.32 14.42
CA ARG A 13 -6.65 -4.51 15.27
C ARG A 13 -7.95 -5.26 15.50
N ASP A 14 -7.85 -6.57 15.69
CA ASP A 14 -8.99 -7.40 16.09
C ASP A 14 -9.24 -7.33 17.61
N GLN A 15 -10.16 -8.18 18.11
CA GLN A 15 -10.51 -8.23 19.53
C GLN A 15 -9.38 -8.79 20.41
N SER A 16 -8.44 -9.53 19.82
CA SER A 16 -7.25 -10.08 20.50
C SER A 16 -6.10 -9.06 20.57
N GLY A 17 -6.18 -7.98 19.77
CA GLY A 17 -5.15 -6.97 19.65
C GLY A 17 -4.18 -7.21 18.48
N ASP A 18 -4.39 -8.26 17.69
CA ASP A 18 -3.56 -8.59 16.54
C ASP A 18 -3.91 -7.69 15.36
N VAL A 19 -2.94 -7.44 14.46
CA VAL A 19 -3.16 -6.64 13.25
C VAL A 19 -4.11 -7.40 12.32
N ALA A 20 -5.32 -6.87 12.17
CA ALA A 20 -6.35 -7.40 11.30
C ALA A 20 -6.25 -6.83 9.88
N ASN A 21 -5.97 -5.52 9.75
CA ASN A 21 -5.75 -4.87 8.46
C ASN A 21 -4.72 -3.74 8.57
N VAL A 22 -3.97 -3.53 7.49
CA VAL A 22 -3.19 -2.31 7.25
C VAL A 22 -3.88 -1.52 6.15
N ILE A 23 -4.44 -0.37 6.52
CA ILE A 23 -5.27 0.48 5.67
C ILE A 23 -4.44 1.64 5.16
N TRP A 24 -4.31 1.75 3.84
CA TRP A 24 -3.69 2.89 3.17
C TRP A 24 -4.78 3.79 2.65
N PHE A 25 -5.04 4.87 3.37
CA PHE A 25 -5.96 5.89 2.94
C PHE A 25 -5.24 6.88 2.03
N LEU A 26 -5.55 6.88 0.73
CA LEU A 26 -4.81 7.62 -0.30
C LEU A 26 -5.61 8.79 -0.83
N TYR A 27 -4.92 9.91 -1.10
CA TYR A 27 -5.46 11.09 -1.74
C TYR A 27 -5.00 11.17 -3.20
N GLY A 28 -5.83 11.75 -4.08
CA GLY A 28 -5.42 12.02 -5.47
C GLY A 28 -5.53 10.83 -6.44
N LEU A 29 -6.17 9.73 -6.03
CA LEU A 29 -6.50 8.65 -6.96
C LEU A 29 -7.51 9.12 -8.03
N PRO A 30 -7.41 8.62 -9.27
CA PRO A 30 -8.36 8.95 -10.32
C PRO A 30 -9.77 8.48 -9.95
N ALA A 31 -10.78 9.18 -10.48
CA ALA A 31 -12.19 8.85 -10.28
C ALA A 31 -12.64 7.56 -11.02
N SER A 32 -11.72 6.67 -11.37
CA SER A 32 -11.99 5.55 -12.27
C SER A 32 -12.90 4.46 -11.71
N GLY A 33 -13.53 3.70 -12.61
CA GLY A 33 -14.25 2.47 -12.25
C GLY A 33 -13.34 1.27 -11.95
N GLY A 34 -12.03 1.39 -12.17
CA GLY A 34 -11.05 0.32 -11.99
C GLY A 34 -10.76 -0.02 -10.52
N ALA A 35 -9.99 -1.10 -10.34
CA ALA A 35 -9.48 -1.53 -9.04
C ALA A 35 -7.94 -1.63 -9.11
N PRO A 36 -7.23 -1.31 -8.00
CA PRO A 36 -5.79 -1.49 -7.92
C PRO A 36 -5.39 -2.95 -8.20
N ASN A 37 -4.26 -3.12 -8.87
CA ASN A 37 -3.68 -4.43 -9.13
C ASN A 37 -2.15 -4.35 -9.15
N ASN A 38 -1.49 -5.50 -9.33
CA ASN A 38 -0.03 -5.62 -9.37
C ASN A 38 0.67 -4.96 -8.17
N ALA A 39 0.04 -5.00 -6.99
CA ALA A 39 0.55 -4.29 -5.84
C ALA A 39 1.85 -4.92 -5.33
N VAL A 40 2.80 -4.06 -4.97
CA VAL A 40 4.11 -4.41 -4.43
C VAL A 40 4.32 -3.62 -3.14
N PHE A 41 4.82 -4.30 -2.12
CA PHE A 41 5.29 -3.70 -0.88
C PHE A 41 6.81 -3.89 -0.76
N LEU A 42 7.53 -2.79 -0.56
CA LEU A 42 8.96 -2.78 -0.23
C LEU A 42 9.14 -2.35 1.22
N ASN A 43 9.84 -3.20 2.00
CA ASN A 43 10.24 -2.83 3.35
C ASN A 43 11.37 -1.79 3.38
N GLU A 44 12.21 -1.76 2.35
CA GLU A 44 13.27 -0.78 2.17
C GLU A 44 13.32 -0.31 0.71
N SER A 45 12.74 0.85 0.43
CA SER A 45 12.59 1.38 -0.93
C SER A 45 13.90 1.85 -1.58
N PHE A 46 14.81 2.44 -0.81
CA PHE A 46 16.08 3.02 -1.26
C PHE A 46 17.29 2.48 -0.49
N GLY A 47 17.16 1.29 0.11
CA GLY A 47 18.19 0.64 0.92
C GLY A 47 17.97 0.76 2.43
N LYS A 48 18.98 0.40 3.21
CA LYS A 48 18.85 0.21 4.65
C LYS A 48 18.25 1.43 5.35
N ALA A 49 17.20 1.20 6.15
CA ALA A 49 16.48 2.23 6.89
C ALA A 49 15.80 3.31 6.03
N SER A 50 15.60 3.05 4.74
CA SER A 50 14.76 3.90 3.90
C SER A 50 13.27 3.70 4.22
N PRO A 51 12.42 4.67 3.82
CA PRO A 51 10.98 4.51 3.93
C PRO A 51 10.47 3.25 3.23
N GLN A 52 9.37 2.73 3.74
CA GLN A 52 8.60 1.68 3.11
C GLN A 52 7.82 2.27 1.94
N MET A 53 7.54 1.42 0.97
CA MET A 53 6.87 1.83 -0.26
C MET A 53 5.81 0.81 -0.64
N VAL A 54 4.65 1.30 -1.05
CA VAL A 54 3.68 0.53 -1.81
C VAL A 54 3.64 1.08 -3.22
N SER A 55 3.76 0.21 -4.22
CA SER A 55 3.43 0.51 -5.61
C SER A 55 2.22 -0.32 -6.05
N PHE A 56 1.37 0.21 -6.92
CA PHE A 56 0.29 -0.53 -7.57
C PHE A 56 -0.09 0.14 -8.90
N GLU A 57 -0.75 -0.62 -9.76
CA GLU A 57 -1.31 -0.12 -11.00
C GLU A 57 -2.81 0.16 -10.83
N LEU A 58 -3.26 1.29 -11.37
CA LEU A 58 -4.68 1.63 -11.49
C LEU A 58 -4.88 2.38 -12.80
N ASP A 59 -5.81 1.91 -13.64
CA ASP A 59 -6.14 2.54 -14.92
C ASP A 59 -4.94 2.75 -15.87
N GLY A 60 -3.95 1.85 -15.81
CA GLY A 60 -2.76 1.89 -16.67
C GLY A 60 -1.66 2.85 -16.20
N GLU A 61 -1.86 3.53 -15.06
CA GLU A 61 -0.85 4.34 -14.40
C GLU A 61 -0.31 3.62 -13.17
N GLU A 62 0.99 3.80 -12.91
CA GLU A 62 1.64 3.31 -11.69
C GLU A 62 1.56 4.38 -10.59
N TYR A 63 1.10 3.99 -9.42
CA TYR A 63 1.01 4.83 -8.24
C TYR A 63 1.94 4.32 -7.15
N VAL A 64 2.60 5.25 -6.47
CA VAL A 64 3.53 4.93 -5.40
C VAL A 64 3.20 5.77 -4.18
N VAL A 65 3.18 5.14 -3.01
CA VAL A 65 3.05 5.81 -1.72
C VAL A 65 4.16 5.34 -0.79
N TYR A 66 4.70 6.28 -0.02
CA TYR A 66 5.76 6.02 0.95
C TYR A 66 5.22 6.17 2.37
N ALA A 67 5.75 5.35 3.27
CA ALA A 67 5.55 5.51 4.71
C ALA A 67 6.89 5.29 5.42
N ASP A 68 7.17 6.10 6.44
CA ASP A 68 8.37 5.94 7.25
C ASP A 68 7.98 5.61 8.70
N TRP A 69 7.61 4.35 8.93
CA TRP A 69 7.32 3.91 10.29
C TRP A 69 8.56 3.56 11.10
N GLN A 70 9.75 3.50 10.48
CA GLN A 70 11.02 3.39 11.22
C GLN A 70 11.36 4.71 11.92
N SER A 71 10.92 5.84 11.37
CA SER A 71 10.96 7.14 12.04
C SER A 71 9.88 7.32 13.12
N SER A 72 8.91 6.41 13.18
CA SER A 72 7.85 6.50 14.19
C SER A 72 8.42 6.25 15.59
N SER A 73 7.80 6.85 16.60
CA SER A 73 8.17 6.64 18.00
C SER A 73 7.96 5.20 18.48
N ASP A 74 7.27 4.37 17.69
CA ASP A 74 6.89 3.00 18.06
C ASP A 74 7.42 1.98 17.02
N VAL A 75 8.68 1.57 17.22
CA VAL A 75 9.36 0.56 16.41
C VAL A 75 8.59 -0.76 16.35
N HIS A 76 7.78 -1.07 17.37
CA HIS A 76 7.01 -2.31 17.41
C HIS A 76 5.96 -2.38 16.30
N GLN A 77 5.31 -1.25 16.00
CA GLN A 77 4.30 -1.16 14.93
C GLN A 77 4.88 -1.51 13.56
N GLY A 78 6.11 -1.05 13.27
CA GLY A 78 6.78 -1.39 12.03
C GLY A 78 7.05 -2.89 11.86
N HIS A 79 7.39 -3.58 12.95
CA HIS A 79 7.57 -5.04 12.94
C HIS A 79 6.25 -5.79 12.70
N GLU A 80 5.16 -5.34 13.31
CA GLU A 80 3.84 -5.96 13.13
C GLU A 80 3.31 -5.79 11.71
N ILE A 81 3.43 -4.59 11.12
CA ILE A 81 3.04 -4.34 9.72
C ILE A 81 3.85 -5.23 8.76
N LYS A 82 5.16 -5.35 8.99
CA LYS A 82 6.02 -6.25 8.21
C LYS A 82 5.57 -7.71 8.33
N ALA A 83 5.28 -8.17 9.55
CA ALA A 83 4.80 -9.53 9.78
C ALA A 83 3.44 -9.78 9.10
N PHE A 84 2.54 -8.79 9.14
CA PHE A 84 1.25 -8.83 8.45
C PHE A 84 1.42 -9.06 6.96
N TYR A 85 2.23 -8.26 6.26
CA TYR A 85 2.42 -8.42 4.81
C TYR A 85 3.09 -9.74 4.43
N LYS A 86 4.06 -10.22 5.21
CA LYS A 86 4.69 -11.54 4.98
C LYS A 86 3.71 -12.69 5.17
N THR A 87 2.74 -12.54 6.07
CA THR A 87 1.82 -13.63 6.45
C THR A 87 0.59 -13.67 5.53
N TYR A 88 -0.04 -12.52 5.30
CA TYR A 88 -1.34 -12.46 4.63
C TYR A 88 -1.28 -12.05 3.16
N GLY A 89 -0.25 -11.30 2.75
CA GLY A 89 -0.04 -10.97 1.34
C GLY A 89 -1.17 -10.15 0.70
N TYR A 90 -1.85 -9.29 1.46
CA TYR A 90 -2.80 -8.32 0.91
C TYR A 90 -2.63 -6.92 1.54
N ILE A 91 -3.16 -5.91 0.86
CA ILE A 91 -3.24 -4.52 1.29
C ILE A 91 -4.69 -4.03 1.17
N LEU A 92 -5.14 -3.22 2.13
CA LEU A 92 -6.41 -2.50 2.03
C LEU A 92 -6.13 -1.07 1.57
N ILE A 93 -6.51 -0.74 0.34
CA ILE A 93 -6.43 0.61 -0.21
C ILE A 93 -7.80 1.27 -0.03
N SER A 94 -7.83 2.46 0.58
CA SER A 94 -9.04 3.25 0.79
C SER A 94 -8.84 4.65 0.22
N CYS A 95 -9.90 5.27 -0.29
CA CYS A 95 -9.88 6.69 -0.65
C CYS A 95 -11.27 7.32 -0.55
N LEU A 96 -11.33 8.65 -0.55
CA LEU A 96 -12.55 9.42 -0.82
C LEU A 96 -12.50 9.95 -2.25
N ARG A 97 -13.55 9.75 -3.03
CA ARG A 97 -13.65 10.26 -4.40
C ARG A 97 -15.09 10.46 -4.81
N ASP A 98 -15.34 11.32 -5.80
CA ASP A 98 -16.66 11.52 -6.35
C ASP A 98 -17.15 10.24 -7.05
N ASP A 99 -18.45 9.96 -6.93
CA ASP A 99 -19.06 8.92 -7.73
C ASP A 99 -19.42 9.48 -9.12
N ILE A 100 -18.74 9.03 -10.18
CA ILE A 100 -19.07 9.45 -11.54
C ILE A 100 -20.52 9.06 -11.92
N ALA A 101 -21.07 8.03 -11.26
CA ALA A 101 -22.42 7.53 -11.53
C ALA A 101 -23.51 8.14 -10.64
N SER A 102 -23.17 9.00 -9.66
CA SER A 102 -24.11 9.50 -8.65
C SER A 102 -23.75 10.92 -8.17
N ASP A 103 -24.74 11.81 -8.09
CA ASP A 103 -24.60 13.17 -7.53
C ASP A 103 -24.49 13.18 -5.98
N GLU A 104 -24.28 12.03 -5.34
CA GLU A 104 -24.14 11.90 -3.88
C GLU A 104 -22.82 12.48 -3.33
N GLY A 105 -21.92 12.94 -4.20
CA GLY A 105 -20.66 13.58 -3.83
C GLY A 105 -19.55 12.58 -3.50
N LEU A 106 -18.67 12.94 -2.55
CA LEU A 106 -17.52 12.12 -2.17
C LEU A 106 -17.96 10.83 -1.45
N ILE A 107 -17.65 9.70 -2.05
CA ILE A 107 -17.87 8.37 -1.48
C ILE A 107 -16.54 7.72 -1.10
N ARG A 108 -16.58 6.91 -0.03
CA ARG A 108 -15.44 6.06 0.35
C ARG A 108 -15.41 4.83 -0.55
N ARG A 109 -14.26 4.56 -1.15
CA ARG A 109 -13.99 3.34 -1.91
C ARG A 109 -12.85 2.58 -1.26
N GLU A 110 -12.99 1.26 -1.22
CA GLU A 110 -12.05 0.36 -0.57
C GLU A 110 -11.80 -0.86 -1.44
N TRP A 111 -10.54 -1.29 -1.50
CA TRP A 111 -10.12 -2.48 -2.22
C TRP A 111 -9.18 -3.30 -1.37
N ILE A 112 -9.47 -4.59 -1.24
CA ILE A 112 -8.50 -5.58 -0.76
C ILE A 112 -7.75 -6.07 -1.98
N THR A 113 -6.45 -5.77 -2.04
CA THR A 113 -5.61 -6.06 -3.20
C THR A 113 -4.50 -7.02 -2.79
N PRO A 114 -4.26 -8.13 -3.51
CA PRO A 114 -3.08 -8.96 -3.28
C PRO A 114 -1.80 -8.14 -3.43
N VAL A 115 -0.85 -8.29 -2.52
CA VAL A 115 0.42 -7.55 -2.53
C VAL A 115 1.60 -8.50 -2.43
N LYS A 116 2.59 -8.30 -3.30
CA LYS A 116 3.86 -9.01 -3.22
C LYS A 116 4.80 -8.28 -2.28
N TYR A 117 5.30 -8.99 -1.28
CA TYR A 117 6.27 -8.47 -0.33
C TYR A 117 7.70 -8.65 -0.87
N TYR A 118 8.51 -7.60 -0.79
CA TYR A 118 9.96 -7.69 -0.93
C TYR A 118 10.66 -6.98 0.22
N GLU A 119 11.83 -7.50 0.59
CA GLU A 119 12.64 -6.91 1.65
C GLU A 119 13.23 -5.57 1.20
N ASP A 120 13.72 -5.51 -0.05
CA ASP A 120 14.30 -4.30 -0.64
C ASP A 120 14.11 -4.27 -2.17
N TYR A 121 14.35 -3.09 -2.76
CA TYR A 121 14.25 -2.87 -4.21
C TYR A 121 15.18 -3.79 -5.03
N VAL A 122 16.40 -4.05 -4.54
CA VAL A 122 17.39 -4.88 -5.26
C VAL A 122 16.90 -6.31 -5.39
N THR A 123 16.31 -6.85 -4.32
CA THR A 123 15.69 -8.16 -4.26
C THR A 123 14.53 -8.24 -5.24
N MET A 124 13.64 -7.23 -5.26
CA MET A 124 12.53 -7.16 -6.21
C MET A 124 13.00 -7.22 -7.66
N VAL A 125 13.94 -6.35 -8.06
CA VAL A 125 14.48 -6.32 -9.43
C VAL A 125 15.15 -7.65 -9.79
N SER A 126 15.89 -8.24 -8.86
CA SER A 126 16.57 -9.51 -9.07
C SER A 126 15.60 -10.68 -9.27
N GLU A 127 14.46 -10.66 -8.60
CA GLU A 127 13.41 -11.67 -8.78
C GLU A 127 12.67 -11.47 -10.11
N LEU A 128 12.26 -10.24 -10.43
CA LEU A 128 11.59 -9.92 -11.68
C LEU A 128 12.46 -10.27 -12.91
N ALA A 129 13.76 -10.01 -12.84
CA ALA A 129 14.71 -10.36 -13.90
C ALA A 129 14.87 -11.86 -14.14
N LYS A 130 14.49 -12.73 -13.18
CA LYS A 130 14.52 -14.20 -13.36
C LYS A 130 13.26 -14.75 -14.01
N VAL A 131 12.19 -13.97 -14.08
CA VAL A 131 10.89 -14.38 -14.64
C VAL A 131 10.71 -13.87 -16.08
N GLY A 132 11.60 -13.00 -16.57
CA GLY A 132 11.66 -12.51 -17.96
C GLY A 132 12.70 -13.26 -18.79
#